data_AF-A0A023FRT6-F1
#
_entry.id   AF-A0A023FRT6-F1
#
_cell.length_a   1.000
_cell.length_b   1.000
_cell.length_c   1.000
_cell.angle_alpha   90.00
_cell.angle_beta   90.00
_cell.angle_gamma   90.00
#
_symmetry.space_group_name_H-M   'P 1'
#
loop_
_entity.id
_entity.type
_entity.pdbx_description
1 polymer ?
#
loop_
_entity_poly.entity_id
_entity_poly.type
_entity_poly.pdbx_seq_one_letter_code
_entity_poly.pdbx_strand_id
1 'polypeptide(L)'
;GGHNQVRVGLIAAEMKLAWLLLCLMAPLGIQGGVLDAIRARKTPSALRRSEETLDDVVRGNNGLGLRILQTLGEQNVLLSPISVNIVLHMVLMGARGRTAYQMSAQMGNPSSPLMSQLLRQMSSPGGANRATALDHASAVLIQEGAPFNASYYREINQLFDASLATVQFAQGRGADVVKEVNEW
;
A
#
# COMPACT_ATOMS: atom_id res chain seq x y z
N GLY A 1 26.37 70.40 4.38
CA GLY A 1 26.00 68.98 4.27
C GLY A 1 26.85 68.21 3.27
N GLY A 2 28.18 68.18 3.45
CA GLY A 2 29.10 67.44 2.56
C GLY A 2 29.94 66.36 3.26
N HIS A 3 29.96 66.30 4.59
CA HIS A 3 30.83 65.39 5.35
C HIS A 3 30.19 64.03 5.70
N ASN A 4 28.86 63.86 5.55
CA ASN A 4 28.17 62.62 5.93
C ASN A 4 27.88 61.68 4.75
N GLN A 5 28.03 62.13 3.50
CA GLN A 5 27.84 61.31 2.30
C GLN A 5 29.12 60.54 1.90
N VAL A 6 30.31 61.05 2.25
CA VAL A 6 31.60 60.39 1.94
C VAL A 6 31.86 59.18 2.84
N ARG A 7 31.40 59.20 4.11
CA ARG A 7 31.56 58.07 5.04
C ARG A 7 30.69 56.85 4.71
N VAL A 8 29.51 57.05 4.12
CA VAL A 8 28.60 55.95 3.76
C VAL A 8 29.09 55.20 2.51
N GLY A 9 29.70 55.91 1.55
CA GLY A 9 30.30 55.30 0.36
C GLY A 9 31.53 54.43 0.66
N LEU A 10 32.34 54.82 1.64
CA LEU A 10 33.56 54.09 2.02
C LEU A 10 33.24 52.76 2.74
N ILE A 11 32.22 52.73 3.60
CA ILE A 11 31.78 51.52 4.32
C ILE A 11 31.14 50.51 3.36
N ALA A 12 30.39 50.98 2.35
CA ALA A 12 29.77 50.11 1.35
C ALA A 12 30.79 49.45 0.39
N ALA A 13 31.92 50.12 0.13
CA ALA A 13 33.00 49.58 -0.70
C ALA A 13 33.84 48.53 0.05
N GLU A 14 34.17 48.77 1.32
CA GLU A 14 34.91 47.80 2.15
C GLU A 14 34.11 46.53 2.44
N MET A 15 32.79 46.65 2.60
CA MET A 15 31.92 45.48 2.83
C MET A 15 31.85 44.57 1.58
N LYS A 16 31.87 45.13 0.36
CA LYS A 16 31.89 44.33 -0.88
C LYS A 16 33.22 43.60 -1.11
N LEU A 17 34.35 44.19 -0.70
CA LEU A 17 35.66 43.54 -0.76
C LEU A 17 35.77 42.38 0.24
N ALA A 18 35.20 42.52 1.44
CA ALA A 18 35.17 41.46 2.44
C ALA A 18 34.36 40.23 1.97
N TRP A 19 33.25 40.44 1.26
CA TRP A 19 32.45 39.35 0.67
C TRP A 19 33.14 38.66 -0.52
N LEU A 20 33.90 39.40 -1.32
CA LEU A 20 34.69 38.82 -2.42
C LEU A 20 35.90 38.00 -1.92
N LEU A 21 36.53 38.42 -0.81
CA LEU A 21 37.59 37.64 -0.15
C LEU A 21 37.05 36.37 0.55
N LEU A 22 35.82 36.40 1.07
CA LEU A 22 35.19 35.21 1.66
C LEU A 22 34.80 34.16 0.61
N CYS A 23 34.53 34.57 -0.62
CA CYS A 23 34.19 33.67 -1.73
C CYS A 23 35.39 33.09 -2.48
N LEU A 24 36.59 33.69 -2.37
CA LEU A 24 37.79 33.21 -3.08
C LEU A 24 38.68 32.25 -2.27
N MET A 25 38.38 31.99 -0.99
CA MET A 25 39.15 31.09 -0.13
C MET A 25 38.56 29.67 0.00
N ALA A 26 37.60 29.30 -0.84
CA ALA A 26 37.19 27.90 -1.01
C ALA A 26 37.86 27.32 -2.25
N PRO A 27 39.15 26.98 -2.16
CA PRO A 27 39.44 25.55 -2.15
C PRO A 27 40.66 25.22 -1.27
N LEU A 28 40.49 24.37 -0.27
CA LEU A 28 41.45 23.33 0.13
C LEU A 28 40.87 22.50 1.27
N GLY A 29 40.99 21.18 1.12
CA GLY A 29 40.21 20.18 1.83
C GLY A 29 40.27 20.27 3.36
N ILE A 30 39.10 20.23 3.97
CA ILE A 30 38.86 19.35 5.10
C ILE A 30 37.81 18.33 4.62
N GLN A 31 38.32 17.20 4.13
CA GLN A 31 37.51 16.07 3.65
C GLN A 31 36.70 15.46 4.81
N GLY A 32 35.38 15.54 4.69
CA GLY A 32 34.49 14.38 4.76
C GLY A 32 34.40 13.54 6.04
N GLY A 33 34.77 14.04 7.21
CA GLY A 33 34.61 13.27 8.46
C GLY A 33 33.26 13.49 9.14
N VAL A 34 33.00 14.73 9.57
CA VAL A 34 31.89 15.02 10.49
C VAL A 34 30.58 15.28 9.75
N LEU A 35 30.62 15.99 8.62
CA LEU A 35 29.41 16.23 7.81
C LEU A 35 28.94 14.96 7.11
N ASP A 36 29.85 14.10 6.66
CA ASP A 36 29.50 12.78 6.14
C ASP A 36 29.06 11.83 7.26
N ALA A 37 29.60 11.91 8.48
CA ALA A 37 29.10 11.16 9.62
C ALA A 37 27.73 11.67 10.14
N ILE A 38 27.43 12.97 10.00
CA ILE A 38 26.11 13.55 10.31
C ILE A 38 25.12 13.24 9.19
N ARG A 39 25.55 13.29 7.92
CA ARG A 39 24.75 12.86 6.76
C ARG A 39 24.50 11.36 6.79
N ALA A 40 25.46 10.54 7.22
CA ALA A 40 25.29 9.09 7.44
C ALA A 40 24.41 8.78 8.65
N ARG A 41 24.49 9.58 9.74
CA ARG A 41 23.52 9.50 10.87
C ARG A 41 22.11 9.94 10.48
N LYS A 42 21.98 10.82 9.48
CA LYS A 42 20.72 11.25 8.87
C LYS A 42 20.41 10.55 7.53
N THR A 43 21.15 9.53 7.14
CA THR A 43 20.70 8.61 6.09
C THR A 43 19.71 7.72 6.83
N PRO A 44 18.41 7.80 6.50
CA PRO A 44 17.44 7.04 7.26
C PRO A 44 17.76 5.56 7.08
N SER A 45 18.09 4.89 8.18
CA SER A 45 17.74 3.48 8.36
C SER A 45 16.23 3.25 8.11
N ALA A 46 15.42 4.31 8.00
CA ALA A 46 14.05 4.32 7.49
C ALA A 46 13.90 4.19 5.95
N LEU A 47 14.98 4.00 5.16
CA LEU A 47 14.92 3.75 3.71
C LEU A 47 15.22 2.31 3.29
N ARG A 48 15.15 1.37 4.23
CA ARG A 48 14.83 -0.03 3.93
C ARG A 48 13.59 -0.41 4.70
N ARG A 49 12.42 0.07 4.25
CA ARG A 49 11.25 -0.81 4.33
C ARG A 49 11.68 -2.03 3.55
N SER A 50 11.99 -3.14 4.22
CA SER A 50 12.21 -4.40 3.52
C SER A 50 11.05 -4.54 2.55
N GLU A 51 11.33 -4.62 1.26
CA GLU A 51 10.29 -4.90 0.28
C GLU A 51 9.55 -6.15 0.79
N GLU A 52 8.24 -6.06 0.90
CA GLU A 52 7.43 -7.20 1.31
C GLU A 52 7.72 -8.34 0.34
N THR A 53 7.92 -9.54 0.89
CA THR A 53 8.22 -10.74 0.11
C THR A 53 6.98 -11.63 0.01
N LEU A 54 7.00 -12.60 -0.90
CA LEU A 54 5.94 -13.60 -0.97
C LEU A 54 5.79 -14.38 0.35
N ASP A 55 6.89 -14.64 1.07
CA ASP A 55 6.88 -15.29 2.38
C ASP A 55 6.24 -14.43 3.48
N ASP A 56 6.32 -13.10 3.36
CA ASP A 56 5.59 -12.19 4.27
C ASP A 56 4.08 -12.31 4.03
N VAL A 57 3.65 -12.36 2.76
CA VAL A 57 2.24 -12.57 2.41
C VAL A 57 1.71 -13.92 2.88
N VAL A 58 2.48 -15.00 2.71
CA VAL A 58 2.12 -16.34 3.21
C VAL A 58 1.97 -16.33 4.73
N ARG A 59 2.92 -15.73 5.45
CA ARG A 59 2.83 -15.58 6.91
C ARG A 59 1.63 -14.73 7.33
N GLY A 60 1.36 -13.63 6.63
CA GLY A 60 0.21 -12.77 6.86
C GLY A 60 -1.11 -13.51 6.70
N ASN A 61 -1.25 -14.29 5.62
CA ASN A 61 -2.42 -15.10 5.32
C ASN A 61 -2.66 -16.21 6.36
N ASN A 62 -1.60 -16.93 6.75
CA ASN A 62 -1.69 -17.95 7.79
C ASN A 62 -2.06 -17.33 9.14
N GLY A 63 -1.46 -16.18 9.48
CA GLY A 63 -1.78 -15.44 10.69
C GLY A 63 -3.23 -14.98 10.72
N LEU A 64 -3.79 -14.52 9.59
CA LEU A 64 -5.21 -14.20 9.47
C LEU A 64 -6.08 -15.43 9.75
N GLY A 65 -5.78 -16.56 9.12
CA GLY A 65 -6.51 -17.81 9.33
C GLY A 65 -6.52 -18.25 10.80
N LEU A 66 -5.37 -18.25 11.45
CA LEU A 66 -5.27 -18.60 12.88
C LEU A 66 -6.06 -17.64 13.77
N ARG A 67 -6.00 -16.33 13.51
CA ARG A 67 -6.80 -15.34 14.27
C ARG A 67 -8.29 -15.56 14.08
N ILE A 68 -8.75 -15.83 12.85
CA ILE A 68 -10.16 -16.15 12.60
C ILE A 68 -10.55 -17.42 13.36
N LEU A 69 -9.77 -18.49 13.25
CA LEU A 69 -10.05 -19.75 13.96
C LEU A 69 -10.13 -19.55 15.48
N GLN A 70 -9.26 -18.74 16.07
CA GLN A 70 -9.29 -18.40 17.50
C GLN A 70 -10.55 -17.64 17.93
N THR A 71 -11.21 -16.94 17.00
CA THR A 71 -12.48 -16.25 17.26
C THR A 71 -13.70 -17.14 17.06
N LEU A 72 -13.54 -18.29 16.41
CA LEU A 72 -14.61 -19.24 16.15
C LEU A 72 -14.68 -20.24 17.32
N GLY A 73 -15.91 -20.65 17.68
CA GLY A 73 -16.15 -21.58 18.79
C GLY A 73 -15.77 -23.03 18.46
N GLU A 74 -16.09 -23.96 19.36
CA GLU A 74 -15.68 -25.38 19.29
C GLU A 74 -16.46 -26.24 18.27
N GLN A 75 -17.14 -25.63 17.31
CA GLN A 75 -17.87 -26.36 16.27
C GLN A 75 -16.92 -26.78 15.14
N ASN A 76 -17.37 -27.71 14.30
CA ASN A 76 -16.64 -28.01 13.07
C ASN A 76 -16.61 -26.77 12.17
N VAL A 77 -15.40 -26.33 11.81
CA VAL A 77 -15.17 -25.15 10.99
C VAL A 77 -14.31 -25.54 9.79
N LEU A 78 -14.78 -25.17 8.60
CA LEU A 78 -14.00 -25.19 7.37
C LEU A 78 -14.04 -23.79 6.77
N LEU A 79 -12.88 -23.18 6.55
CA LEU A 79 -12.75 -21.86 5.94
C LEU A 79 -11.47 -21.78 5.10
N SER A 80 -11.49 -20.91 4.09
CA SER A 80 -10.32 -20.56 3.29
C SER A 80 -9.80 -19.19 3.72
N PRO A 81 -8.68 -19.10 4.46
CA PRO A 81 -8.12 -17.81 4.88
C PRO A 81 -7.77 -16.93 3.69
N ILE A 82 -7.28 -17.53 2.59
CA ILE A 82 -6.91 -16.75 1.41
C ILE A 82 -8.12 -16.13 0.71
N SER A 83 -9.24 -16.85 0.60
CA SER A 83 -10.46 -16.28 0.00
C SER A 83 -10.95 -15.07 0.78
N VAL A 84 -10.93 -15.15 2.12
CA VAL A 84 -11.26 -13.99 2.99
C VAL A 84 -10.26 -12.85 2.78
N ASN A 85 -8.96 -13.17 2.71
CA ASN A 85 -7.92 -12.17 2.54
C ASN A 85 -8.06 -11.42 1.20
N ILE A 86 -8.35 -12.14 0.10
CA ILE A 86 -8.62 -11.55 -1.22
C ILE A 86 -9.74 -10.51 -1.14
N VAL A 87 -10.87 -10.84 -0.50
CA VAL A 87 -11.98 -9.90 -0.33
C VAL A 87 -11.55 -8.69 0.49
N LEU A 88 -10.74 -8.86 1.55
CA LEU A 88 -10.21 -7.74 2.33
C LEU A 88 -9.27 -6.85 1.51
N HIS A 89 -8.44 -7.43 0.64
CA HIS A 89 -7.63 -6.68 -0.32
C HIS A 89 -8.50 -5.87 -1.28
N MET A 90 -9.58 -6.46 -1.80
CA MET A 90 -10.53 -5.75 -2.68
C MET A 90 -11.16 -4.56 -1.94
N VAL A 91 -11.62 -4.74 -0.70
CA VAL A 91 -12.16 -3.63 0.11
C VAL A 91 -11.10 -2.55 0.39
N LEU A 92 -9.87 -2.94 0.72
CA LEU A 92 -8.76 -2.01 0.95
C LEU A 92 -8.46 -1.17 -0.30
N MET A 93 -8.51 -1.77 -1.50
CA MET A 93 -8.30 -1.07 -2.77
C MET A 93 -9.38 -0.02 -3.05
N GLY A 94 -10.62 -0.26 -2.60
CA GLY A 94 -11.72 0.72 -2.68
C GLY A 94 -11.68 1.78 -1.56
N ALA A 95 -11.04 1.48 -0.43
CA ALA A 95 -11.01 2.36 0.74
C ALA A 95 -10.07 3.56 0.57
N ARG A 96 -10.34 4.67 1.29
CA ARG A 96 -9.48 5.87 1.33
C ARG A 96 -9.33 6.41 2.74
N GLY A 97 -8.36 7.31 2.93
CA GLY A 97 -8.16 8.04 4.18
C GLY A 97 -7.99 7.12 5.40
N ARG A 98 -8.72 7.40 6.47
CA ARG A 98 -8.64 6.67 7.74
C ARG A 98 -8.98 5.19 7.60
N THR A 99 -9.99 4.84 6.80
CA THR A 99 -10.41 3.45 6.58
C THR A 99 -9.29 2.65 5.93
N ALA A 100 -8.69 3.18 4.86
CA ALA A 100 -7.56 2.52 4.20
C ALA A 100 -6.36 2.36 5.14
N TYR A 101 -6.04 3.38 5.93
CA TYR A 101 -4.95 3.33 6.90
C TYR A 101 -5.17 2.24 7.97
N GLN A 102 -6.36 2.21 8.57
CA GLN A 102 -6.69 1.23 9.63
C GLN A 102 -6.69 -0.20 9.07
N MET A 103 -7.28 -0.41 7.90
CA MET A 103 -7.29 -1.71 7.24
C MET A 103 -5.87 -2.18 6.90
N SER A 104 -5.08 -1.33 6.22
CA SER A 104 -3.69 -1.63 5.87
C SER A 104 -2.88 -2.01 7.11
N ALA A 105 -2.98 -1.23 8.19
CA ALA A 105 -2.26 -1.52 9.42
C ALA A 105 -2.63 -2.87 10.04
N GLN A 106 -3.93 -3.21 10.09
CA GLN A 106 -4.39 -4.48 10.66
C GLN A 106 -4.05 -5.69 9.77
N MET A 107 -3.96 -5.48 8.46
CA MET A 107 -3.53 -6.50 7.50
C MET A 107 -2.00 -6.62 7.40
N GLY A 108 -1.22 -5.80 8.12
CA GLY A 108 0.24 -5.87 8.10
C GLY A 108 0.91 -5.12 6.94
N ASN A 109 0.26 -4.08 6.40
CA ASN A 109 0.65 -3.34 5.18
C ASN A 109 0.78 -4.25 3.95
N PRO A 110 -0.33 -4.86 3.53
CA PRO A 110 -0.30 -5.99 2.61
C PRO A 110 -0.05 -5.55 1.16
N SER A 111 0.60 -6.41 0.37
CA SER A 111 0.83 -6.22 -1.07
C SER A 111 -0.18 -7.00 -1.91
N SER A 112 -1.13 -6.30 -2.53
CA SER A 112 -2.08 -6.92 -3.46
C SER A 112 -1.41 -7.62 -4.66
N PRO A 113 -0.33 -7.09 -5.28
CA PRO A 113 0.39 -7.81 -6.34
C PRO A 113 1.02 -9.13 -5.87
N LEU A 114 1.58 -9.19 -4.66
CA LEU A 114 2.15 -10.42 -4.11
C LEU A 114 1.08 -11.42 -3.67
N MET A 115 -0.05 -10.94 -3.13
CA MET A 115 -1.22 -11.78 -2.88
C MET A 115 -1.76 -12.40 -4.18
N SER A 116 -1.86 -11.59 -5.23
CA SER A 116 -2.26 -12.03 -6.57
C SER A 116 -1.29 -13.08 -7.14
N GLN A 117 0.01 -12.91 -6.89
CA GLN A 117 1.02 -13.91 -7.26
C GLN A 117 0.84 -15.22 -6.47
N LEU A 118 0.61 -15.16 -5.16
CA LEU A 118 0.34 -16.33 -4.32
C LEU A 118 -0.90 -17.08 -4.81
N LEU A 119 -1.99 -16.36 -5.10
CA LEU A 119 -3.22 -16.93 -5.63
C LEU A 119 -2.96 -17.68 -6.95
N ARG A 120 -2.28 -17.06 -7.91
CA ARG A 120 -1.92 -17.72 -9.18
C ARG A 120 -1.07 -18.98 -8.98
N GLN A 121 -0.16 -18.99 -8.01
CA GLN A 121 0.63 -20.19 -7.71
C GLN A 121 -0.22 -21.34 -7.18
N MET A 122 -1.30 -21.05 -6.46
CA MET A 122 -2.21 -22.06 -5.90
C MET A 122 -3.32 -22.49 -6.87
N SER A 123 -3.73 -21.61 -7.79
CA SER A 123 -4.74 -21.91 -8.81
C SER A 123 -4.16 -22.55 -10.08
N SER A 124 -2.83 -22.57 -10.25
CA SER A 124 -2.22 -23.07 -11.49
C SER A 124 -2.31 -24.60 -11.61
N PRO A 125 -2.73 -25.15 -12.77
CA PRO A 125 -2.81 -26.60 -13.01
C PRO A 125 -1.46 -27.37 -12.91
N GLY A 126 -0.34 -26.66 -12.77
CA GLY A 126 1.02 -27.21 -12.74
C GLY A 126 1.59 -27.48 -11.34
N GLY A 127 0.86 -27.20 -10.26
CA GLY A 127 1.30 -27.47 -8.90
C GLY A 127 1.19 -28.94 -8.52
N ALA A 128 2.12 -29.80 -8.96
CA ALA A 128 2.38 -31.20 -8.57
C ALA A 128 1.22 -32.23 -8.51
N ASN A 129 -0.06 -31.83 -8.51
CA ASN A 129 -1.22 -32.71 -8.57
C ASN A 129 -2.48 -31.87 -8.86
N ARG A 130 -3.25 -32.21 -9.90
CA ARG A 130 -4.59 -31.59 -10.14
C ARG A 130 -5.52 -31.73 -8.93
N ALA A 131 -5.27 -32.68 -8.04
CA ALA A 131 -6.04 -32.92 -6.82
C ALA A 131 -5.98 -31.77 -5.80
N THR A 132 -5.07 -30.82 -5.95
CA THR A 132 -4.87 -29.71 -4.99
C THR A 132 -4.93 -28.32 -5.63
N ALA A 133 -5.40 -28.20 -6.88
CA ALA A 133 -5.60 -26.89 -7.50
C ALA A 133 -6.71 -26.14 -6.75
N LEU A 134 -6.41 -24.90 -6.34
CA LEU A 134 -7.39 -24.06 -5.65
C LEU A 134 -8.31 -23.39 -6.68
N ASP A 135 -9.57 -23.78 -6.65
CA ASP A 135 -10.63 -23.03 -7.29
C ASP A 135 -11.13 -21.93 -6.33
N HIS A 136 -11.33 -20.72 -6.86
CA HIS A 136 -11.75 -19.57 -6.06
C HIS A 136 -12.76 -18.73 -6.82
N ALA A 137 -13.73 -18.21 -6.09
CA ALA A 137 -14.72 -17.28 -6.60
C ALA A 137 -14.82 -16.09 -5.64
N SER A 138 -14.71 -14.87 -6.14
CA SER A 138 -14.92 -13.65 -5.36
C SER A 138 -15.63 -12.58 -6.19
N ALA A 139 -16.62 -11.93 -5.60
CA ALA A 139 -17.41 -10.90 -6.26
C ALA A 139 -17.69 -9.71 -5.33
N VAL A 140 -17.83 -8.52 -5.94
CA VAL A 140 -18.38 -7.33 -5.28
C VAL A 140 -19.75 -7.06 -5.87
N LEU A 141 -20.77 -7.01 -5.02
CA LEU A 141 -22.12 -6.61 -5.39
C LEU A 141 -22.32 -5.15 -5.03
N ILE A 142 -22.73 -4.33 -6.01
CA ILE A 142 -22.96 -2.90 -5.83
C ILE A 142 -24.44 -2.61 -6.10
N GLN A 143 -25.05 -1.75 -5.30
CA GLN A 143 -26.41 -1.29 -5.55
C GLN A 143 -26.53 -0.67 -6.95
N GLU A 144 -27.51 -1.10 -7.73
CA GLU A 144 -27.84 -0.51 -9.02
C GLU A 144 -28.04 1.01 -8.89
N GLY A 145 -27.38 1.77 -9.78
CA GLY A 145 -27.35 3.23 -9.77
C GLY A 145 -26.30 3.85 -8.83
N ALA A 146 -25.64 3.07 -7.96
CA ALA A 146 -24.53 3.57 -7.16
C ALA A 146 -23.27 3.76 -8.03
N PRO A 147 -22.62 4.93 -7.97
CA PRO A 147 -21.42 5.17 -8.77
C PRO A 147 -20.23 4.37 -8.23
N PHE A 148 -19.44 3.78 -9.12
CA PHE A 148 -18.16 3.17 -8.80
C PHE A 148 -17.10 3.55 -9.84
N ASN A 149 -15.83 3.47 -9.47
CA ASN A 149 -14.74 3.78 -10.38
C ASN A 149 -14.45 2.59 -11.30
N ALA A 150 -14.42 2.81 -12.62
CA ALA A 150 -14.09 1.77 -13.59
C ALA A 150 -12.66 1.20 -13.42
N SER A 151 -11.72 1.99 -12.87
CA SER A 151 -10.38 1.49 -12.55
C SER A 151 -10.41 0.47 -11.42
N TYR A 152 -11.26 0.68 -10.41
CA TYR A 152 -11.41 -0.27 -9.30
C TYR A 152 -11.82 -1.65 -9.80
N TYR A 153 -12.84 -1.72 -10.66
CA TYR A 153 -13.27 -2.98 -11.29
C TYR A 153 -12.12 -3.67 -12.02
N ARG A 154 -11.40 -2.90 -12.85
CA ARG A 154 -10.28 -3.41 -13.64
C ARG A 154 -9.17 -4.00 -12.75
N GLU A 155 -8.84 -3.33 -11.65
CA GLU A 155 -7.78 -3.77 -10.75
C GLU A 155 -8.15 -5.06 -9.99
N ILE A 156 -9.37 -5.16 -9.45
CA ILE A 156 -9.79 -6.38 -8.73
C ILE A 156 -9.91 -7.58 -9.68
N ASN A 157 -10.36 -7.34 -10.92
CA ASN A 157 -10.43 -8.39 -11.93
C ASN A 157 -9.02 -8.85 -12.34
N GLN A 158 -8.09 -7.92 -12.61
CA GLN A 158 -6.72 -8.27 -13.01
C GLN A 158 -5.92 -8.98 -11.90
N LEU A 159 -6.10 -8.56 -10.65
CA LEU A 159 -5.32 -9.11 -9.53
C LEU A 159 -5.92 -10.40 -8.98
N PHE A 160 -7.24 -10.54 -8.96
CA PHE A 160 -7.90 -11.62 -8.20
C PHE A 160 -8.91 -12.42 -9.02
N ASP A 161 -9.04 -12.14 -10.31
CA ASP A 161 -10.11 -12.70 -11.16
C ASP A 161 -11.51 -12.48 -10.56
N ALA A 162 -11.66 -11.36 -9.83
CA ALA A 162 -12.88 -11.05 -9.13
C ALA A 162 -13.92 -10.43 -10.07
N SER A 163 -15.19 -10.76 -9.82
CA SER A 163 -16.33 -10.19 -10.52
C SER A 163 -16.87 -8.95 -9.81
N LEU A 164 -17.52 -8.06 -10.55
CA LEU A 164 -18.32 -6.97 -10.00
C LEU A 164 -19.68 -6.96 -10.69
N ALA A 165 -20.74 -7.05 -9.92
CA ALA A 165 -22.11 -7.02 -10.41
C ALA A 165 -22.88 -5.87 -9.76
N THR A 166 -23.77 -5.25 -10.54
CA THR A 166 -24.74 -4.28 -10.04
C THR A 166 -26.07 -4.98 -9.81
N VAL A 167 -26.58 -4.93 -8.57
CA VAL A 167 -27.80 -5.63 -8.16
C VAL A 167 -28.76 -4.69 -7.46
N GLN A 168 -30.04 -5.03 -7.44
CA GLN A 168 -31.07 -4.21 -6.80
C GLN A 168 -31.36 -4.70 -5.38
N PHE A 169 -30.81 -4.04 -4.36
CA PHE A 169 -31.04 -4.39 -2.94
C PHE A 169 -32.31 -3.76 -2.34
N ALA A 170 -33.05 -2.93 -3.08
CA ALA A 170 -34.28 -2.30 -2.59
C ALA A 170 -35.33 -3.32 -2.11
N GLN A 171 -36.26 -2.86 -1.27
CA GLN A 171 -37.25 -3.69 -0.59
C GLN A 171 -37.96 -4.66 -1.54
N GLY A 172 -37.98 -5.94 -1.16
CA GLY A 172 -38.67 -7.01 -1.90
C GLY A 172 -37.80 -7.80 -2.88
N ARG A 173 -36.58 -7.36 -3.20
CA ARG A 173 -35.71 -8.03 -4.20
C ARG A 173 -34.56 -8.86 -3.63
N GLY A 174 -34.42 -8.92 -2.30
CA GLY A 174 -33.34 -9.68 -1.65
C GLY A 174 -33.31 -11.17 -2.01
N ALA A 175 -34.48 -11.79 -2.19
CA ALA A 175 -34.57 -13.20 -2.59
C ALA A 175 -34.02 -13.44 -4.01
N ASP A 176 -34.26 -12.51 -4.94
CA ASP A 176 -33.72 -12.57 -6.30
C ASP A 176 -32.19 -12.46 -6.28
N VAL A 177 -31.66 -11.52 -5.49
CA VAL A 177 -30.20 -11.32 -5.38
C VAL A 177 -29.54 -12.55 -4.76
N VAL A 178 -30.12 -13.15 -3.72
CA VAL A 178 -29.60 -14.39 -3.12
C VAL A 178 -29.60 -15.52 -4.15
N LYS A 179 -30.67 -15.64 -4.95
CA LYS A 179 -30.74 -16.64 -6.02
C LYS A 179 -29.64 -16.43 -7.06
N GLU A 180 -29.47 -15.20 -7.55
CA GLU A 180 -28.44 -14.84 -8.53
C GLU A 180 -27.02 -15.15 -8.02
N VAL A 181 -26.72 -14.82 -6.76
CA VAL A 181 -25.42 -15.11 -6.14
C VAL A 181 -25.15 -16.61 -5.98
N ASN A 182 -26.19 -17.42 -5.73
CA ASN A 182 -26.05 -18.87 -5.59
C ASN A 182 -25.94 -19.59 -6.95
N GLU A 183 -26.41 -18.97 -8.04
CA GLU A 183 -26.34 -19.52 -9.40
C GLU A 183 -25.03 -19.19 -10.12
N TRP A 184 -24.35 -18.12 -9.68
CA TRP A 184 -23.01 -17.74 -10.12
C TRP A 184 -21.93 -18.64 -9.51
#